data_AF-A0A6D2IAC0-F1
#
_entry.id   AF-A0A6D2IAC0-F1
#
_cell.length_a   1.000
_cell.length_b   1.000
_cell.length_c   1.000
_cell.angle_alpha   90.00
_cell.angle_beta   90.00
_cell.angle_gamma   90.00
#
_symmetry.space_group_name_H-M   'P 1'
#
loop_
_entity.id
_entity.type
_entity.pdbx_description
1 polymer ?
#
loop_
_entity_poly.entity_id
_entity_poly.type
_entity_poly.pdbx_seq_one_letter_code
_entity_poly.pdbx_strand_id
1 'polypeptide(L)'
;MGPQLFDLREKSSRKLSSDPVLNGNAPLRGFTACGSILFTFLMSVKTSRRVAFNSGPLPVVIGIMTFTVPLFVGLGFRNIFTDGINPNYMPLKKALSERSVIIASQSSILLPTTTYFLSELKILNSEFGRLVLSASIINDLLGVAFFVLAYSSGTYKNISPTTAYTDIVAMIILFFVVFFVFRRAAEWIVEQTPEGKPVASKYVHAVIITVLASSVYSTFFHMKSLMGPFIIGLFVPEGPPLGSF
;
A
#
# COMPACT_ATOMS: atom_id res chain seq x y z
N MET A 1 -28.21 -11.78 -38.15
CA MET A 1 -27.68 -12.48 -36.96
C MET A 1 -28.28 -11.80 -35.75
N GLY A 2 -29.28 -12.45 -35.13
CA GLY A 2 -30.33 -11.79 -34.37
C GLY A 2 -30.01 -11.46 -32.89
N PRO A 3 -30.91 -10.70 -32.23
CA PRO A 3 -30.79 -10.27 -30.83
C PRO A 3 -30.64 -11.42 -29.81
N GLN A 4 -30.99 -12.65 -30.18
CA GLN A 4 -30.81 -13.83 -29.33
C GLN A 4 -29.35 -14.21 -29.08
N LEU A 5 -28.42 -13.82 -29.97
CA LEU A 5 -26.98 -14.07 -29.78
C LEU A 5 -26.39 -13.16 -28.70
N PHE A 6 -26.88 -11.92 -28.59
CA PHE A 6 -26.48 -10.99 -27.54
C PHE A 6 -27.00 -11.44 -26.17
N ASP A 7 -28.24 -11.93 -26.12
CA ASP A 7 -28.86 -12.41 -24.90
C ASP A 7 -28.15 -13.68 -24.36
N LEU A 8 -27.74 -14.59 -25.26
CA LEU A 8 -26.91 -15.75 -24.90
C LEU A 8 -25.50 -15.36 -24.42
N ARG A 9 -24.89 -14.34 -25.03
CA ARG A 9 -23.59 -13.81 -24.58
C ARG A 9 -23.70 -13.16 -23.20
N GLU A 10 -24.76 -12.39 -22.96
CA GLU A 10 -24.97 -11.72 -21.68
C GLU A 10 -25.30 -12.73 -20.57
N LYS A 11 -26.14 -13.72 -20.87
CA LYS A 11 -26.48 -14.81 -19.94
C LYS A 11 -25.28 -15.72 -19.65
N SER A 12 -24.43 -15.97 -20.65
CA SER A 12 -23.16 -16.70 -20.47
C SER A 12 -22.16 -15.91 -19.63
N SER A 13 -22.00 -14.60 -19.88
CA SER A 13 -21.16 -13.70 -19.09
C SER A 13 -21.60 -13.63 -17.62
N ARG A 14 -22.92 -13.55 -17.38
CA ARG A 14 -23.49 -13.57 -16.02
C ARG A 14 -23.27 -14.91 -15.30
N LYS A 15 -23.34 -16.03 -16.03
CA LYS A 15 -23.02 -17.36 -15.48
C LYS A 15 -21.52 -17.52 -15.18
N LEU A 16 -20.64 -17.08 -16.08
CA LEU A 16 -19.20 -17.10 -15.88
C LEU A 16 -18.75 -16.22 -14.69
N SER A 17 -19.45 -15.11 -14.46
CA SER A 17 -19.24 -14.24 -13.30
C SER A 17 -19.76 -14.85 -11.98
N SER A 18 -20.79 -15.72 -12.05
CA SER A 18 -21.42 -16.32 -10.87
C SER A 18 -20.83 -17.68 -10.47
N ASP A 19 -20.06 -18.34 -11.33
CA ASP A 19 -19.39 -19.60 -11.00
C ASP A 19 -18.13 -19.36 -10.17
N PRO A 20 -18.09 -19.77 -8.88
CA PRO A 20 -16.94 -19.51 -8.00
C PRO A 20 -15.66 -20.25 -8.45
N VAL A 21 -15.78 -21.27 -9.30
CA VAL A 21 -14.67 -22.12 -9.79
C VAL A 21 -13.98 -21.53 -11.03
N LEU A 22 -14.69 -20.69 -11.81
CA LEU A 22 -14.19 -20.12 -13.06
C LEU A 22 -14.24 -18.59 -13.03
N ASN A 23 -13.76 -18.00 -11.93
CA ASN A 23 -13.65 -16.57 -11.76
C ASN A 23 -12.62 -16.03 -12.78
N GLY A 24 -13.05 -15.69 -14.00
CA GLY A 24 -12.20 -15.20 -15.10
C GLY A 24 -11.40 -13.93 -14.75
N ASN A 25 -11.72 -13.30 -13.62
CA ASN A 25 -11.02 -12.15 -13.07
C ASN A 25 -9.85 -12.55 -12.14
N ALA A 26 -9.70 -13.82 -11.78
CA ALA A 26 -8.59 -14.33 -10.98
C ALA A 26 -7.20 -14.01 -11.58
N PRO A 27 -6.93 -14.27 -12.89
CA PRO A 27 -5.66 -13.86 -13.48
C PRO A 27 -5.47 -12.34 -13.44
N LEU A 28 -6.52 -11.56 -13.72
CA LEU A 28 -6.46 -10.10 -13.67
C LEU A 28 -6.11 -9.59 -12.26
N ARG A 29 -6.74 -10.15 -11.21
CA ARG A 29 -6.44 -9.83 -9.81
C ARG A 29 -5.01 -10.16 -9.43
N GLY A 30 -4.50 -11.31 -9.87
CA GLY A 30 -3.09 -11.69 -9.67
C GLY A 30 -2.14 -10.69 -10.32
N PHE A 31 -2.39 -10.32 -11.58
CA PHE A 31 -1.61 -9.31 -12.29
C PHE A 31 -1.66 -7.95 -11.61
N THR A 32 -2.84 -7.49 -11.19
CA THR A 32 -2.98 -6.22 -10.46
C THR A 32 -2.20 -6.26 -9.15
N ALA A 33 -2.30 -7.34 -8.37
CA ALA A 33 -1.58 -7.48 -7.11
C ALA A 33 -0.06 -7.44 -7.32
N CYS A 34 0.47 -8.26 -8.22
CA CYS A 34 1.90 -8.28 -8.55
C CYS A 34 2.38 -6.91 -9.05
N GLY A 35 1.62 -6.29 -9.97
CA GLY A 35 1.94 -4.96 -10.50
C GLY A 35 1.97 -3.89 -9.43
N SER A 36 0.97 -3.85 -8.54
CA SER A 36 0.93 -2.90 -7.42
C SER A 36 2.07 -3.11 -6.42
N ILE A 37 2.39 -4.37 -6.09
CA ILE A 37 3.51 -4.70 -5.19
C ILE A 37 4.84 -4.18 -5.75
N LEU A 38 5.13 -4.49 -7.02
CA LEU A 38 6.37 -4.08 -7.67
C LEU A 38 6.43 -2.57 -7.88
N PHE A 39 5.31 -1.95 -8.26
CA PHE A 39 5.19 -0.49 -8.38
C PHE A 39 5.45 0.21 -7.05
N THR A 40 4.81 -0.25 -5.98
CA THR A 40 4.98 0.28 -4.63
C THR A 40 6.45 0.19 -4.21
N PHE A 41 7.08 -0.96 -4.40
CA PHE A 41 8.50 -1.12 -4.09
C PHE A 41 9.37 -0.16 -4.91
N LEU A 42 9.25 -0.16 -6.24
CA LEU A 42 10.08 0.65 -7.13
C LEU A 42 9.98 2.15 -6.81
N MET A 43 8.77 2.66 -6.62
CA MET A 43 8.59 4.08 -6.34
C MET A 43 9.02 4.45 -4.92
N SER A 44 8.90 3.54 -3.94
CA SER A 44 9.41 3.78 -2.59
C SER A 44 10.94 3.85 -2.55
N VAL A 45 11.63 3.05 -3.37
CA VAL A 45 13.10 3.11 -3.53
C VAL A 45 13.54 4.44 -4.16
N LYS A 46 12.73 4.99 -5.07
CA LYS A 46 13.00 6.29 -5.71
C LYS A 46 12.81 7.49 -4.76
N THR A 47 12.23 7.30 -3.58
CA THR A 47 11.97 8.41 -2.65
C THR A 47 13.21 8.78 -1.84
N SER A 48 13.61 10.06 -1.90
CA SER A 48 14.73 10.55 -1.10
C SER A 48 14.42 10.65 0.39
N ARG A 49 15.03 9.76 1.18
CA ARG A 49 14.92 9.74 2.64
C ARG A 49 15.49 10.99 3.30
N ARG A 50 16.62 11.50 2.80
CA ARG A 50 17.30 12.65 3.42
C ARG A 50 16.44 13.91 3.31
N VAL A 51 15.70 14.01 2.22
CA VAL A 51 14.72 15.06 1.99
C VAL A 51 13.46 14.85 2.83
N ALA A 52 13.01 13.60 2.98
CA ALA A 52 11.78 13.24 3.67
C ALA A 52 11.75 13.51 5.18
N PHE A 53 12.88 13.28 5.86
CA PHE A 53 12.95 13.32 7.33
C PHE A 53 13.54 14.62 7.89
N ASN A 54 14.03 15.51 7.03
CA ASN A 54 14.72 16.75 7.42
C ASN A 54 13.91 18.00 7.04
N SER A 55 12.60 17.89 7.21
CA SER A 55 11.63 18.82 6.65
C SER A 55 11.10 19.75 7.76
N GLY A 56 10.96 21.04 7.45
CA GLY A 56 10.45 22.02 8.40
C GLY A 56 9.01 21.74 8.88
N PRO A 57 8.42 22.62 9.71
CA PRO A 57 7.08 22.38 10.27
C PRO A 57 5.96 22.36 9.21
N LEU A 58 6.16 22.99 8.05
CA LEU A 58 5.13 23.12 7.02
C LEU A 58 4.69 21.76 6.42
N PRO A 59 5.58 20.89 5.92
CA PRO A 59 5.23 19.52 5.51
C PRO A 59 4.49 18.71 6.57
N VAL A 60 4.81 18.91 7.85
CA VAL A 60 4.16 18.21 8.96
C VAL A 60 2.69 18.61 9.05
N VAL A 61 2.41 19.91 9.02
CA VAL A 61 1.03 20.42 9.05
C VAL A 61 0.25 19.93 7.82
N ILE A 62 0.84 20.01 6.62
CA ILE A 62 0.19 19.55 5.38
C ILE A 62 -0.08 18.04 5.45
N GLY A 63 0.89 17.23 5.86
CA GLY A 63 0.75 15.77 5.99
C GLY A 63 -0.33 15.36 6.98
N ILE A 64 -0.41 16.03 8.13
CA ILE A 64 -1.47 15.78 9.12
C ILE A 64 -2.84 16.18 8.57
N MET A 65 -2.95 17.36 7.96
CA MET A 65 -4.23 17.87 7.45
C MET A 65 -4.76 17.04 6.28
N THR A 66 -3.88 16.57 5.39
CA THR A 66 -4.25 15.74 4.24
C THR A 66 -4.80 14.38 4.64
N PHE A 67 -4.39 13.82 5.78
CA PHE A 67 -5.01 12.61 6.32
C PHE A 67 -6.30 12.93 7.13
N THR A 68 -6.21 13.93 7.99
CA THR A 68 -7.21 14.20 9.03
C THR A 68 -8.49 14.80 8.45
N VAL A 69 -8.37 15.76 7.53
CA VAL A 69 -9.54 16.45 6.95
C VAL A 69 -10.43 15.48 6.16
N PRO A 70 -9.93 14.67 5.20
CA PRO A 70 -10.75 13.71 4.48
C PRO A 70 -11.37 12.65 5.41
N LEU A 71 -10.64 12.23 6.44
CA LEU A 71 -11.14 11.26 7.40
C LEU A 71 -12.37 11.79 8.16
N PHE A 72 -12.28 12.98 8.73
CA PHE A 72 -13.39 13.56 9.48
C PHE A 72 -14.57 13.95 8.59
N VAL A 73 -14.31 14.53 7.41
CA VAL A 73 -15.37 14.85 6.44
C VAL A 73 -16.09 13.59 5.99
N GLY A 74 -15.35 12.52 5.67
CA GLY A 74 -15.93 11.24 5.27
C GLY A 74 -16.74 10.59 6.40
N LEU A 75 -16.25 10.64 7.65
CA LEU A 75 -16.99 10.15 8.81
C LEU A 75 -18.26 10.98 9.09
N GLY A 76 -18.21 12.29 8.89
CA GLY A 76 -19.37 13.18 8.96
C GLY A 76 -20.42 12.80 7.91
N PHE A 77 -19.98 12.62 6.65
CA PHE A 77 -20.85 12.16 5.56
C PHE A 77 -21.48 10.80 5.89
N ARG A 78 -20.70 9.83 6.40
CA ARG A 78 -21.20 8.54 6.84
C ARG A 78 -22.34 8.67 7.84
N ASN A 79 -22.21 9.56 8.83
CA ASN A 79 -23.21 9.74 9.88
C ASN A 79 -24.50 10.38 9.36
N ILE A 80 -24.40 11.39 8.49
CA ILE A 80 -25.57 12.08 7.89
C ILE A 80 -26.38 11.13 6.99
N PHE A 81 -25.71 10.27 6.21
CA PHE A 81 -26.34 9.36 5.25
C PHE A 81 -26.57 7.95 5.83
N THR A 82 -26.73 7.84 7.15
CA THR A 82 -27.03 6.57 7.84
C THR A 82 -28.46 6.12 7.56
N ASP A 83 -29.41 7.06 7.52
CA ASP A 83 -30.84 6.78 7.38
C ASP A 83 -31.24 6.26 5.99
N GLY A 84 -30.37 6.46 4.99
CA GLY A 84 -30.55 5.93 3.63
C GLY A 84 -30.12 4.47 3.46
N ILE A 85 -29.63 3.81 4.51
CA ILE A 85 -29.19 2.40 4.44
C ILE A 85 -30.41 1.50 4.58
N ASN A 86 -30.78 0.83 3.48
CA ASN A 86 -31.88 -0.13 3.50
C ASN A 86 -31.49 -1.38 4.30
N PRO A 87 -32.16 -1.69 5.43
CA PRO A 87 -31.80 -2.81 6.30
C PRO A 87 -31.96 -4.18 5.64
N ASN A 88 -32.75 -4.28 4.55
CA ASN A 88 -32.98 -5.53 3.84
C ASN A 88 -31.78 -5.96 2.98
N TYR A 89 -30.86 -5.04 2.65
CA TYR A 89 -29.68 -5.34 1.82
C TYR A 89 -28.45 -5.67 2.67
N MET A 90 -28.24 -4.94 3.77
CA MET A 90 -27.10 -5.15 4.66
C MET A 90 -27.41 -4.68 6.09
N PRO A 91 -26.99 -5.43 7.14
CA PRO A 91 -27.10 -4.97 8.51
C PRO A 91 -26.39 -3.62 8.72
N LEU A 92 -27.06 -2.68 9.38
CA LEU A 92 -26.58 -1.31 9.59
C LEU A 92 -25.14 -1.26 10.15
N LYS A 93 -24.84 -2.10 11.14
CA LYS A 93 -23.51 -2.19 11.76
C LYS A 93 -22.42 -2.61 10.76
N LYS A 94 -22.73 -3.50 9.83
CA LYS A 94 -21.79 -3.98 8.80
C LYS A 94 -21.59 -2.89 7.74
N ALA A 95 -22.67 -2.26 7.27
CA ALA A 95 -22.61 -1.16 6.31
C ALA A 95 -21.80 0.02 6.83
N LEU A 96 -22.00 0.39 8.11
CA LEU A 96 -21.24 1.45 8.77
C LEU A 96 -19.76 1.10 8.95
N SER A 97 -19.44 -0.17 9.24
CA SER A 97 -18.06 -0.64 9.35
C SER A 97 -17.35 -0.58 7.99
N GLU A 98 -17.99 -1.10 6.94
CA GLU A 98 -17.43 -1.11 5.58
C GLU A 98 -17.21 0.32 5.06
N ARG A 99 -18.21 1.22 5.25
CA ARG A 99 -18.06 2.65 4.91
C ARG A 99 -16.88 3.29 5.64
N SER A 100 -16.71 3.04 6.94
CA SER A 100 -15.57 3.56 7.71
C SER A 100 -14.21 3.07 7.17
N VAL A 101 -14.12 1.80 6.79
CA VAL A 101 -12.89 1.24 6.19
C VAL A 101 -12.59 1.89 4.84
N ILE A 102 -13.61 2.10 4.01
CA ILE A 102 -13.45 2.79 2.71
C ILE A 102 -12.97 4.22 2.92
N ILE A 103 -13.63 4.99 3.79
CA ILE A 103 -13.25 6.38 4.10
C ILE A 103 -11.80 6.45 4.59
N ALA A 104 -11.42 5.59 5.55
CA ALA A 104 -10.06 5.55 6.05
C ALA A 104 -9.05 5.20 4.93
N SER A 105 -9.41 4.28 4.03
CA SER A 105 -8.55 3.89 2.91
C SER A 105 -8.33 5.02 1.90
N GLN A 106 -9.38 5.82 1.63
CA GLN A 106 -9.32 6.96 0.72
C GLN A 106 -8.66 8.19 1.34
N SER A 107 -8.61 8.27 2.68
CA SER A 107 -7.93 9.35 3.39
C SER A 107 -6.41 9.22 3.35
N SER A 108 -5.87 8.07 2.90
CA SER A 108 -4.44 7.85 2.79
C SER A 108 -3.93 8.14 1.38
N ILE A 109 -2.95 9.03 1.25
CA ILE A 109 -2.15 9.23 0.04
C ILE A 109 -0.99 8.24 0.05
N LEU A 110 -0.88 7.40 -0.97
CA LEU A 110 0.27 6.51 -1.16
C LEU A 110 1.48 7.30 -1.68
N LEU A 111 2.55 7.40 -0.87
CA LEU A 111 3.84 7.97 -1.27
C LEU A 111 4.38 7.42 -2.62
N PRO A 112 4.28 6.11 -2.94
CA PRO A 112 4.65 5.60 -4.25
C PRO A 112 4.01 6.35 -5.42
N THR A 113 2.71 6.64 -5.30
CA THR A 113 1.95 7.34 -6.34
C THR A 113 2.37 8.80 -6.44
N THR A 114 2.57 9.48 -5.31
CA THR A 114 3.08 10.86 -5.30
C THR A 114 4.49 10.95 -5.91
N THR A 115 5.38 10.03 -5.55
CA THR A 115 6.74 9.95 -6.07
C THR A 115 6.74 9.73 -7.58
N TYR A 116 5.86 8.85 -8.07
CA TYR A 116 5.66 8.65 -9.51
C TYR A 116 5.25 9.94 -10.22
N PHE A 117 4.23 10.65 -9.74
CA PHE A 117 3.77 11.91 -10.36
C PHE A 117 4.86 12.99 -10.37
N LEU A 118 5.60 13.16 -9.27
CA LEU A 118 6.69 14.14 -9.21
C LEU A 118 7.88 13.76 -10.11
N SER A 119 8.15 12.46 -10.25
CA SER A 119 9.16 11.94 -11.17
C SER A 119 8.75 12.19 -12.62
N GLU A 120 7.49 11.92 -12.97
CA GLU A 120 6.96 12.13 -14.32
C GLU A 120 7.01 13.60 -14.72
N LEU A 121 6.70 14.50 -13.78
CA LEU A 121 6.80 15.94 -13.96
C LEU A 121 8.24 16.48 -13.89
N LYS A 122 9.25 15.62 -13.63
CA LYS A 122 10.67 15.98 -13.49
C LYS A 122 10.97 17.02 -12.39
N ILE A 123 10.11 17.11 -11.37
CA ILE A 123 10.24 18.07 -10.26
C ILE A 123 10.53 17.41 -8.91
N LEU A 124 10.87 16.12 -8.90
CA LEU A 124 11.12 15.32 -7.70
C LEU A 124 12.11 15.98 -6.71
N ASN A 125 13.20 16.55 -7.24
CA ASN A 125 14.27 17.16 -6.44
C ASN A 125 14.07 18.67 -6.17
N SER A 126 13.01 19.27 -6.73
CA SER A 126 12.68 20.68 -6.52
C SER A 126 12.23 20.94 -5.08
N GLU A 127 12.31 22.19 -4.60
CA GLU A 127 11.80 22.56 -3.26
C GLU A 127 10.35 22.13 -3.04
N PHE A 128 9.51 22.29 -4.06
CA PHE A 128 8.13 21.84 -4.05
C PHE A 128 8.02 20.31 -3.99
N GLY A 129 8.78 19.58 -4.81
CA GLY A 129 8.82 18.11 -4.78
C GLY A 129 9.24 17.58 -3.42
N ARG A 130 10.29 18.17 -2.83
CA ARG A 130 10.77 17.85 -1.47
C ARG A 130 9.71 18.09 -0.41
N LEU A 131 8.97 19.21 -0.50
CA LEU A 131 7.86 19.55 0.39
C LEU A 131 6.76 18.48 0.33
N VAL A 132 6.33 18.13 -0.89
CA VAL A 132 5.25 17.17 -1.14
C VAL A 132 5.64 15.76 -0.69
N LEU A 133 6.85 15.28 -1.00
CA LEU A 133 7.34 13.96 -0.55
C LEU A 133 7.35 13.85 0.98
N SER A 134 7.81 14.90 1.65
CA SER A 134 7.84 14.96 3.11
C SER A 134 6.43 14.90 3.71
N ALA A 135 5.49 15.68 3.15
CA ALA A 135 4.09 15.66 3.58
C ALA A 135 3.44 14.28 3.36
N SER A 136 3.69 13.65 2.20
CA SER A 136 3.18 12.31 1.89
C SER A 136 3.70 11.23 2.86
N ILE A 137 4.96 11.31 3.30
CA ILE A 137 5.51 10.36 4.29
C ILE A 137 4.84 10.52 5.65
N ILE A 138 4.58 11.75 6.06
CA ILE A 138 3.88 12.03 7.31
C ILE A 138 2.44 11.53 7.24
N ASN A 139 1.76 11.76 6.11
CA ASN A 139 0.44 11.19 5.84
C ASN A 139 0.48 9.65 5.89
N ASP A 140 1.44 9.01 5.24
CA ASP A 140 1.56 7.55 5.22
C ASP A 140 1.84 6.99 6.63
N LEU A 141 2.68 7.65 7.43
CA LEU A 141 2.94 7.24 8.80
C LEU A 141 1.67 7.30 9.66
N LEU A 142 0.88 8.37 9.54
CA LEU A 142 -0.42 8.50 10.20
C LEU A 142 -1.42 7.43 9.73
N GLY A 143 -1.48 7.20 8.42
CA GLY A 143 -2.32 6.18 7.81
C GLY A 143 -1.96 4.79 8.32
N VAL A 144 -0.68 4.42 8.27
CA VAL A 144 -0.16 3.15 8.79
C VAL A 144 -0.53 2.97 10.26
N ALA A 145 -0.28 3.99 11.10
CA ALA A 145 -0.64 3.93 12.52
C ALA A 145 -2.15 3.72 12.72
N PHE A 146 -2.98 4.46 11.99
CA PHE A 146 -4.44 4.32 12.03
C PHE A 146 -4.89 2.91 11.62
N PHE A 147 -4.34 2.37 10.52
CA PHE A 147 -4.68 1.04 10.05
C PHE A 147 -4.25 -0.05 11.01
N VAL A 148 -3.06 0.04 11.61
CA VAL A 148 -2.60 -0.92 12.62
C VAL A 148 -3.58 -0.96 13.80
N LEU A 149 -4.00 0.20 14.30
CA LEU A 149 -4.98 0.29 15.39
C LEU A 149 -6.34 -0.26 14.97
N ALA A 150 -6.81 0.07 13.76
CA ALA A 150 -8.10 -0.39 13.24
C ALA A 150 -8.13 -1.91 13.04
N TYR A 151 -7.10 -2.49 12.42
CA TYR A 151 -6.98 -3.93 12.22
C TYR A 151 -6.81 -4.66 13.55
N SER A 152 -5.93 -4.19 14.43
CA SER A 152 -5.74 -4.79 15.76
C SER A 152 -7.04 -4.80 16.57
N SER A 153 -7.77 -3.68 16.59
CA SER A 153 -9.07 -3.59 17.27
C SER A 153 -10.11 -4.53 16.64
N GLY A 154 -10.09 -4.66 15.31
CA GLY A 154 -10.95 -5.59 14.56
C GLY A 154 -10.65 -7.06 14.88
N THR A 155 -9.38 -7.45 14.85
CA THR A 155 -8.92 -8.81 15.18
C THR A 155 -9.21 -9.14 16.64
N TYR A 156 -8.96 -8.22 17.57
CA TYR A 156 -9.23 -8.38 19.00
C TYR A 156 -10.71 -8.71 19.26
N LYS A 157 -11.62 -8.01 18.57
CA LYS A 157 -13.07 -8.14 18.76
C LYS A 157 -13.69 -9.32 18.03
N ASN A 158 -13.22 -9.63 16.82
CA ASN A 158 -13.88 -10.58 15.94
C ASN A 158 -13.21 -11.96 15.88
N ILE A 159 -11.92 -12.06 16.23
CA ILE A 159 -11.13 -13.31 16.13
C ILE A 159 -10.67 -13.73 17.52
N SER A 160 -9.60 -13.09 18.04
CA SER A 160 -9.11 -13.33 19.39
C SER A 160 -8.09 -12.27 19.82
N PRO A 161 -7.97 -11.98 21.12
CA PRO A 161 -6.91 -11.13 21.67
C PRO A 161 -5.50 -11.63 21.35
N THR A 162 -5.31 -12.95 21.39
CA THR A 162 -4.03 -13.60 21.11
C THR A 162 -3.58 -13.37 19.67
N THR A 163 -4.50 -13.47 18.70
CA THR A 163 -4.19 -13.20 17.28
C THR A 163 -3.83 -11.73 17.06
N ALA A 164 -4.53 -10.80 17.71
CA ALA A 164 -4.22 -9.37 17.60
C ALA A 164 -2.80 -9.05 18.12
N TYR A 165 -2.39 -9.69 19.22
CA TYR A 165 -1.03 -9.54 19.74
C TYR A 165 0.01 -10.15 18.80
N THR A 166 -0.24 -11.34 18.24
CA THR A 166 0.68 -11.95 17.28
C THR A 166 0.83 -11.11 16.01
N ASP A 167 -0.24 -10.47 15.53
CA ASP A 167 -0.20 -9.60 14.35
C ASP A 167 0.67 -8.35 14.61
N ILE A 168 0.55 -7.73 15.81
CA ILE A 168 1.39 -6.59 16.21
C ILE A 168 2.86 -7.01 16.33
N VAL A 169 3.13 -8.15 16.97
CA VAL A 169 4.50 -8.66 17.11
C VAL A 169 5.10 -8.97 15.74
N ALA A 170 4.32 -9.58 14.84
CA ALA A 170 4.73 -9.84 13.47
C ALA A 170 5.05 -8.57 12.68
N MET A 171 4.33 -7.46 12.94
CA MET A 171 4.60 -6.14 12.34
C MET A 171 5.95 -5.60 12.79
N ILE A 172 6.20 -5.69 14.10
CA ILE A 172 7.46 -5.24 14.71
C ILE A 172 8.63 -6.07 14.17
N ILE A 173 8.47 -7.39 14.08
CA ILE A 173 9.48 -8.30 13.50
C ILE A 173 9.75 -7.92 12.04
N LEU A 174 8.72 -7.72 11.22
CA LEU A 174 8.89 -7.29 9.83
C LEU A 174 9.71 -6.00 9.76
N PHE A 175 9.36 -5.00 10.56
CA PHE A 175 10.08 -3.73 10.59
C PHE A 175 11.56 -3.92 10.95
N PHE A 176 11.87 -4.71 11.99
CA PHE A 176 13.25 -4.98 12.39
C PHE A 176 14.03 -5.77 11.35
N VAL A 177 13.41 -6.79 10.74
CA VAL A 177 14.04 -7.57 9.67
C VAL A 177 14.38 -6.66 8.50
N VAL A 178 13.46 -5.79 8.08
CA VAL A 178 13.74 -4.83 7.01
C VAL A 178 14.84 -3.84 7.42
N PHE A 179 14.75 -3.28 8.63
CA PHE A 179 15.71 -2.29 9.09
C PHE A 179 17.14 -2.83 9.21
N PHE A 180 17.32 -4.04 9.74
CA PHE A 180 18.65 -4.61 9.99
C PHE A 180 19.16 -5.45 8.83
N VAL A 181 18.34 -6.36 8.28
CA VAL A 181 18.79 -7.34 7.29
C VAL A 181 18.84 -6.72 5.91
N PHE A 182 17.75 -6.08 5.47
CA PHE A 182 17.69 -5.55 4.11
C PHE A 182 18.58 -4.35 3.91
N ARG A 183 18.66 -3.46 4.91
CA ARG A 183 19.58 -2.33 4.84
C ARG A 183 21.01 -2.80 4.63
N ARG A 184 21.46 -3.79 5.41
CA ARG A 184 22.82 -4.34 5.29
C ARG A 184 23.01 -5.11 4.00
N ALA A 185 22.02 -5.87 3.56
CA ALA A 185 22.07 -6.56 2.28
C ALA A 185 22.16 -5.57 1.10
N ALA A 186 21.42 -4.46 1.15
CA ALA A 186 21.47 -3.42 0.13
C ALA A 186 22.85 -2.74 0.10
N GLU A 187 23.38 -2.33 1.27
CA GLU A 187 24.73 -1.76 1.40
C GLU A 187 25.79 -2.74 0.84
N TRP A 188 25.69 -4.03 1.16
CA TRP A 188 26.62 -5.05 0.67
C TRP A 188 26.53 -5.30 -0.86
N ILE A 189 25.32 -5.29 -1.43
CA ILE A 189 25.13 -5.43 -2.88
C ILE A 189 25.75 -4.24 -3.62
N VAL A 190 25.64 -3.03 -3.05
CA VAL A 190 26.27 -1.82 -3.60
C VAL A 190 27.80 -1.96 -3.55
N GLU A 191 28.37 -2.39 -2.43
CA GLU A 191 29.83 -2.60 -2.29
C GLU A 191 30.39 -3.65 -3.26
N GLN A 192 29.61 -4.68 -3.59
CA GLN A 192 30.03 -5.74 -4.53
C GLN A 192 29.78 -5.42 -6.00
N THR A 193 29.05 -4.36 -6.33
CA THR A 193 28.76 -3.97 -7.71
C THR A 193 29.74 -2.88 -8.13
N PRO A 194 30.71 -3.17 -9.04
CA PRO A 194 31.62 -2.15 -9.54
C PRO A 194 30.83 -1.03 -10.23
N GLU A 195 31.21 0.23 -9.96
CA GLU A 195 30.56 1.41 -10.55
C GLU A 195 30.37 1.25 -12.08
N GLY A 196 29.14 1.44 -12.55
CA GLY A 196 28.79 1.44 -13.98
C GLY A 196 28.47 0.08 -14.62
N LYS A 197 28.53 -1.05 -13.89
CA LYS A 197 28.05 -2.35 -14.40
C LYS A 197 26.60 -2.64 -14.00
N PRO A 198 25.78 -3.24 -14.88
CA PRO A 198 24.43 -3.65 -14.53
C PRO A 198 24.48 -4.69 -13.40
N VAL A 199 23.55 -4.56 -12.44
CA VAL A 199 23.39 -5.52 -11.35
C VAL A 199 23.26 -6.92 -11.93
N ALA A 200 24.01 -7.89 -11.39
CA ALA A 200 23.87 -9.26 -11.85
C ALA A 200 22.42 -9.72 -11.67
N SER A 201 21.85 -10.33 -12.72
CA SER A 201 20.45 -10.77 -12.80
C SER A 201 19.99 -11.53 -11.54
N LYS A 202 20.88 -12.32 -10.92
CA LYS A 202 20.65 -13.03 -9.65
C LYS A 202 20.16 -12.14 -8.50
N TYR A 203 20.70 -10.93 -8.36
CA TYR A 203 20.31 -10.02 -7.27
C TYR A 203 18.94 -9.39 -7.53
N VAL A 204 18.62 -9.07 -8.79
CA VAL A 204 17.30 -8.55 -9.18
C VAL A 204 16.22 -9.58 -8.89
N HIS A 205 16.44 -10.85 -9.26
CA HIS A 205 15.51 -11.95 -8.95
C HIS A 205 15.35 -12.14 -7.43
N ALA A 206 16.45 -12.09 -6.68
CA ALA A 206 16.41 -12.20 -5.22
C ALA A 206 15.58 -11.07 -4.59
N VAL A 207 15.76 -9.82 -5.03
CA VAL A 207 14.96 -8.67 -4.55
C VAL A 207 13.49 -8.86 -4.87
N ILE A 208 13.13 -9.24 -6.10
CA ILE A 208 11.74 -9.47 -6.50
C ILE A 208 11.08 -10.55 -5.64
N ILE A 209 11.73 -11.71 -5.46
CA ILE A 209 11.23 -12.80 -4.62
C ILE A 209 11.00 -12.31 -3.19
N THR A 210 11.94 -11.53 -2.68
CA THR A 210 11.88 -11.04 -1.31
C THR A 210 10.75 -10.02 -1.11
N VAL A 211 10.55 -9.12 -2.08
CA VAL A 211 9.43 -8.17 -2.08
C VAL A 211 8.09 -8.90 -2.13
N LEU A 212 7.95 -9.90 -3.00
CA LEU A 212 6.75 -10.74 -3.05
C LEU A 212 6.52 -11.50 -1.73
N ALA A 213 7.56 -12.09 -1.16
CA ALA A 213 7.50 -12.80 0.12
C ALA A 213 7.04 -11.88 1.27
N SER A 214 7.53 -10.64 1.30
CA SER A 214 7.11 -9.65 2.30
C SER A 214 5.62 -9.29 2.17
N SER A 215 5.10 -9.25 0.95
CA SER A 215 3.69 -8.99 0.70
C SER A 215 2.82 -10.15 1.21
N VAL A 216 3.23 -11.39 0.92
CA VAL A 216 2.58 -12.60 1.44
C VAL A 216 2.61 -12.62 2.96
N TYR A 217 3.75 -12.30 3.58
CA TYR A 217 3.88 -12.17 5.03
C TYR A 217 2.90 -11.14 5.59
N SER A 218 2.84 -9.93 5.00
CA SER A 218 1.90 -8.90 5.44
C SER A 218 0.44 -9.38 5.37
N THR A 219 0.04 -10.05 4.29
CA THR A 219 -1.32 -10.59 4.16
C THR A 219 -1.61 -11.72 5.16
N PHE A 220 -0.62 -12.57 5.46
CA PHE A 220 -0.79 -13.66 6.42
C PHE A 220 -1.10 -13.17 7.83
N PHE A 221 -0.52 -12.03 8.24
CA PHE A 221 -0.73 -11.41 9.56
C PHE A 221 -1.75 -10.27 9.53
N HIS A 222 -2.75 -10.33 8.64
CA HIS A 222 -3.86 -9.39 8.54
C HIS A 222 -3.45 -7.91 8.33
N MET A 223 -2.27 -7.67 7.77
CA MET A 223 -1.79 -6.34 7.41
C MET A 223 -2.14 -6.03 5.95
N LYS A 224 -1.99 -4.75 5.57
CA LYS A 224 -2.08 -4.38 4.16
C LYS A 224 -0.98 -5.07 3.35
N SER A 225 -1.36 -5.76 2.28
CA SER A 225 -0.44 -6.48 1.37
C SER A 225 0.70 -5.62 0.80
N LEU A 226 0.48 -4.31 0.66
CA LEU A 226 1.49 -3.36 0.16
C LEU A 226 2.46 -2.87 1.24
N MET A 227 2.22 -3.18 2.52
CA MET A 227 3.03 -2.68 3.64
C MET A 227 4.46 -3.20 3.59
N GLY A 228 4.68 -4.50 3.43
CA GLY A 228 6.01 -5.09 3.31
C GLY A 228 6.85 -4.48 2.18
N PRO A 229 6.36 -4.49 0.93
CA PRO A 229 7.04 -3.86 -0.21
C PRO A 229 7.36 -2.38 0.01
N PHE A 230 6.43 -1.63 0.61
CA PHE A 230 6.59 -0.22 0.94
C PHE A 230 7.73 0.01 1.94
N ILE A 231 7.72 -0.72 3.07
CA ILE A 231 8.76 -0.61 4.11
C ILE A 231 10.12 -1.00 3.54
N ILE A 232 10.20 -2.12 2.79
CA ILE A 232 11.44 -2.54 2.13
C ILE A 232 11.96 -1.42 1.24
N GLY A 233 11.14 -0.91 0.32
CA GLY A 233 11.56 0.11 -0.64
C GLY A 233 12.02 1.40 0.04
N LEU A 234 11.33 1.84 1.09
CA LEU A 234 11.71 3.03 1.85
C LEU A 234 13.06 2.86 2.57
N PHE A 235 13.42 1.66 3.03
CA PHE A 235 14.67 1.40 3.74
C PHE A 235 15.87 1.06 2.83
N VAL A 236 15.67 0.88 1.53
CA VAL A 236 16.79 0.77 0.58
C VAL A 236 17.43 2.16 0.40
N PRO A 237 18.76 2.31 0.60
CA PRO A 237 19.45 3.58 0.39
C PRO A 237 19.45 4.10 -1.04
N GLU A 238 19.36 5.43 -1.18
CA GLU A 238 19.69 6.14 -2.43
C GLU A 238 21.19 5.98 -2.71
N GLY A 239 21.51 5.14 -3.69
CA GLY A 239 22.86 4.86 -4.19
C GLY A 239 22.80 3.77 -5.27
N PRO A 240 23.68 3.78 -6.28
CA PRO A 240 23.56 2.90 -7.44
C PRO A 240 23.60 1.43 -7.00
N PRO A 241 22.65 0.58 -7.44
CA PRO A 241 22.29 0.45 -8.86
C PRO A 241 20.78 0.36 -9.20
N LEU A 242 19.86 0.62 -8.26
CA LEU A 242 18.41 0.44 -8.49
C LEU A 242 17.60 1.73 -8.66
N GLY A 243 18.19 2.89 -8.37
CA GLY A 243 17.56 4.22 -8.51
C GLY A 243 17.88 4.97 -9.81
N SER A 244 18.78 4.43 -10.65
CA SER A 244 19.27 5.07 -11.88
C SER A 244 18.59 4.56 -13.16
N PHE A 245 17.40 3.97 -13.05
CA PHE A 245 16.56 3.57 -14.19
C PHE A 245 15.33 4.48 -14.34
#